data_AF-A0A1J0P7S5-F1
#
_entry.id   AF-A0A1J0P7S5-F1
#
_cell.length_a   1.000
_cell.length_b   1.000
_cell.length_c   1.000
_cell.angle_alpha   90.00
_cell.angle_beta   90.00
_cell.angle_gamma   90.00
#
_symmetry.space_group_name_H-M   'P 1'
#
loop_
_entity.id
_entity.type
_entity.pdbx_description
1 polymer ?
#
loop_
_entity_poly.entity_id
_entity_poly.type
_entity_poly.pdbx_seq_one_letter_code
_entity_poly.pdbx_strand_id
1 'polypeptide(L)'
;MGPTWLHDRLCMDGGVSQTSTHADVVAGVKRAVIVSLTDGGSNAVKHGLRTSVMPNTLQAEVKALEAQGTKTKLIVCGLSPGMTHIKSLVDPTSIKPMMTDGRSRGVDEAKELVAFWN
;
A
#
# COMPACT_ATOMS: atom_id res chain seq x y z
N MET A 1 -13.18 15.94 3.49
CA MET A 1 -13.74 14.57 3.54
C MET A 1 -14.13 14.31 4.98
N GLY A 2 -15.40 14.01 5.24
CA GLY A 2 -15.89 13.64 6.57
C GLY A 2 -16.40 12.21 6.57
N PRO A 3 -16.69 11.63 7.74
CA PRO A 3 -17.21 10.28 7.83
C PRO A 3 -18.57 10.17 7.15
N THR A 4 -18.82 9.00 6.57
CA THR A 4 -20.11 8.63 5.97
C THR A 4 -20.88 7.77 6.95
N TRP A 5 -22.16 8.07 7.18
CA TRP A 5 -23.04 7.18 7.93
C TRP A 5 -23.33 5.91 7.12
N LEU A 6 -22.99 4.75 7.67
CA LEU A 6 -23.38 3.44 7.18
C LEU A 6 -24.19 2.75 8.30
N HIS A 7 -25.49 2.59 8.06
CA HIS A 7 -26.46 2.16 9.09
C HIS A 7 -26.37 3.04 10.35
N ASP A 8 -26.01 2.46 11.49
CA ASP A 8 -25.88 3.08 12.79
C ASP A 8 -24.44 3.49 13.13
N ARG A 9 -23.53 3.52 12.13
CA ARG A 9 -22.10 3.78 12.34
C ARG A 9 -21.57 4.90 11.44
N LEU A 10 -20.64 5.69 11.98
CA LEU A 10 -19.81 6.62 11.22
C LEU A 10 -18.58 5.88 10.66
N CYS A 11 -18.41 5.90 9.35
CA CYS A 11 -17.34 5.20 8.66
C CYS A 11 -16.42 6.17 7.91
N MET A 12 -15.12 5.94 8.02
CA MET A 12 -14.07 6.61 7.24
C MET A 12 -13.39 5.58 6.34
N ASP A 13 -12.52 6.02 5.42
CA ASP A 13 -11.66 5.09 4.71
C ASP A 13 -10.76 4.33 5.69
N GLY A 14 -10.55 3.04 5.45
CA GLY A 14 -9.72 2.19 6.32
C GLY A 14 -8.27 2.69 6.41
N GLY A 15 -7.76 3.35 5.37
CA GLY A 15 -6.40 3.87 5.30
C GLY A 15 -6.09 5.06 6.22
N VAL A 16 -7.11 5.76 6.72
CA VAL A 16 -6.95 6.80 7.76
C VAL A 16 -6.58 6.19 9.11
N SER A 17 -6.90 4.91 9.34
CA SER A 17 -6.57 4.18 10.58
C SER A 17 -5.15 3.59 10.58
N GLN A 18 -4.83 2.70 11.53
CA GLN A 18 -3.51 2.06 11.64
C GLN A 18 -3.21 1.05 10.52
N THR A 19 -4.24 0.42 9.96
CA THR A 19 -4.12 -0.67 8.98
C THR A 19 -4.49 -0.18 7.59
N SER A 20 -3.78 -0.62 6.55
CA SER A 20 -4.18 -0.31 5.16
C SER A 20 -4.24 -1.55 4.25
N THR A 21 -3.84 -2.73 4.72
CA THR A 21 -3.77 -3.92 3.85
C THR A 21 -4.86 -4.95 4.07
N HIS A 22 -5.57 -4.92 5.21
CA HIS A 22 -6.57 -5.93 5.59
C HIS A 22 -6.03 -7.36 5.43
N ALA A 23 -4.79 -7.60 5.88
CA ALA A 23 -4.12 -8.89 5.74
C ALA A 23 -4.90 -10.07 6.33
N ASP A 24 -5.80 -9.80 7.28
CA ASP A 24 -6.73 -10.77 7.86
C ASP A 24 -7.63 -11.45 6.81
N VAL A 25 -8.02 -10.76 5.74
CA VAL A 25 -8.90 -11.32 4.69
C VAL A 25 -8.21 -12.39 3.83
N VAL A 26 -6.87 -12.42 3.85
CA VAL A 26 -6.05 -13.38 3.12
C VAL A 26 -5.32 -14.36 4.06
N ALA A 27 -5.73 -14.43 5.32
CA ALA A 27 -5.17 -15.42 6.24
C ALA A 27 -5.36 -16.85 5.72
N GLY A 28 -4.30 -17.66 5.79
CA GLY A 28 -4.32 -19.07 5.36
C GLY A 28 -4.10 -19.32 3.86
N VAL A 29 -3.87 -18.28 3.05
CA VAL A 29 -3.49 -18.46 1.64
C VAL A 29 -2.06 -19.00 1.52
N LYS A 30 -1.75 -19.69 0.42
CA LYS A 30 -0.38 -20.21 0.19
C LYS A 30 0.61 -19.10 -0.17
N ARG A 31 0.15 -18.10 -0.92
CA ARG A 31 0.96 -16.99 -1.45
C ARG A 31 0.12 -15.71 -1.42
N ALA A 32 0.71 -14.59 -1.03
CA ALA A 32 0.08 -13.28 -1.07
C ALA A 32 1.04 -12.23 -1.68
N VAL A 33 0.54 -11.46 -2.66
CA VAL A 33 1.22 -10.26 -3.17
C VAL A 33 0.58 -9.06 -2.51
N ILE A 34 1.40 -8.21 -1.91
CA ILE A 34 0.97 -7.03 -1.16
C ILE A 34 1.58 -5.82 -1.86
N VAL A 35 0.73 -4.92 -2.36
CA VAL A 35 1.18 -3.69 -3.03
C VAL A 35 0.85 -2.51 -2.12
N SER A 36 1.86 -1.72 -1.77
CA SER A 36 1.71 -0.58 -0.87
C SER A 36 2.42 0.65 -1.44
N LEU A 37 1.81 1.83 -1.29
CA LEU A 37 2.45 3.09 -1.68
C LEU A 37 3.69 3.41 -0.84
N THR A 38 3.78 2.86 0.37
CA THR A 38 4.86 3.13 1.33
C THR A 38 5.30 1.84 2.04
N ASP A 39 6.54 1.83 2.50
CA ASP A 39 7.12 0.84 3.41
C ASP A 39 6.54 0.86 4.84
N GLY A 40 5.70 1.85 5.15
CA GLY A 40 5.12 2.07 6.48
C GLY A 40 6.03 2.83 7.44
N GLY A 41 7.18 3.33 6.99
CA GLY A 41 8.12 4.09 7.80
C GLY A 41 7.63 5.49 8.17
N SER A 42 8.24 6.09 9.19
CA SER A 42 7.94 7.47 9.63
C SER A 42 8.19 8.53 8.55
N ASN A 43 9.05 8.23 7.57
CA ASN A 43 9.35 9.13 6.47
C ASN A 43 8.24 9.18 5.41
N ALA A 44 7.31 8.21 5.39
CA ALA A 44 6.20 8.18 4.45
C ALA A 44 5.35 9.46 4.48
N VAL A 45 5.10 9.97 5.69
CA VAL A 45 4.36 11.23 5.90
C VAL A 45 5.17 12.41 5.36
N LYS A 46 6.48 12.45 5.63
CA LYS A 46 7.38 13.51 5.14
C LYS A 46 7.48 13.54 3.61
N HIS A 47 7.40 12.38 2.97
CA HIS A 47 7.39 12.26 1.51
C HIS A 47 6.01 12.53 0.88
N GLY A 48 4.96 12.74 1.69
CA GLY A 48 3.61 12.95 1.20
C GLY A 48 2.92 11.68 0.70
N LEU A 49 3.48 10.50 0.99
CA LEU A 49 2.92 9.18 0.61
C LEU A 49 1.84 8.69 1.59
N ARG A 50 1.62 9.40 2.69
CA ARG A 50 0.63 9.05 3.70
C ARG A 50 0.02 10.30 4.31
N THR A 51 -1.29 10.27 4.53
CA THR A 51 -2.08 11.37 5.10
C THR A 51 -2.21 11.29 6.63
N SER A 52 -1.88 10.15 7.23
CA SER A 52 -1.98 9.89 8.67
C SER A 52 -0.59 9.71 9.32
N VAL A 53 -0.42 10.28 10.51
CA VAL A 53 0.78 10.13 11.36
C VAL A 53 0.69 8.94 12.34
N MET A 54 -0.41 8.21 12.33
CA MET A 54 -0.60 7.04 13.20
C MET A 54 0.47 5.97 12.94
N PRO A 55 0.83 5.10 13.88
CA PRO A 55 1.71 3.96 13.59
C PRO A 55 1.17 3.14 12.40
N ASN A 56 2.05 2.65 11.53
CA ASN A 56 1.70 1.77 10.42
C ASN A 56 2.06 0.33 10.80
N THR A 57 1.13 -0.60 10.61
CA THR A 57 1.28 -2.02 10.95
C THR A 57 1.67 -2.91 9.76
N LEU A 58 1.90 -2.37 8.56
CA LEU A 58 2.21 -3.12 7.33
C LEU A 58 3.24 -4.23 7.55
N GLN A 59 4.39 -3.90 8.15
CA GLN A 59 5.45 -4.88 8.38
C GLN A 59 5.05 -5.97 9.38
N ALA A 60 4.25 -5.62 10.39
CA ALA A 60 3.72 -6.57 11.36
C ALA A 60 2.65 -7.49 10.72
N GLU A 61 1.80 -6.95 9.85
CA GLU A 61 0.78 -7.69 9.09
C GLU A 61 1.42 -8.69 8.12
N VAL A 62 2.44 -8.27 7.36
CA VAL A 62 3.23 -9.16 6.48
C VAL A 62 3.85 -10.29 7.30
N LYS A 63 4.53 -9.96 8.40
CA LYS A 63 5.15 -10.96 9.28
C LYS A 63 4.13 -11.92 9.90
N ALA A 64 2.93 -11.45 10.21
CA ALA A 64 1.86 -12.30 10.73
C ALA A 64 1.37 -13.31 9.69
N LEU A 65 1.27 -12.91 8.42
CA LEU A 65 0.95 -13.83 7.32
C LEU A 65 2.05 -14.88 7.13
N GLU A 66 3.32 -14.46 7.14
CA GLU A 66 4.47 -15.34 7.02
C GLU A 66 4.54 -16.35 8.16
N ALA A 67 4.26 -15.93 9.40
CA ALA A 67 4.21 -16.80 10.57
C ALA A 67 3.15 -17.90 10.47
N GLN A 68 2.11 -17.69 9.67
CA GLN A 68 1.04 -18.67 9.39
C GLN A 68 1.37 -19.57 8.19
N GLY A 69 2.54 -19.43 7.58
CA GLY A 69 2.98 -20.22 6.43
C GLY A 69 2.63 -19.62 5.06
N THR A 70 2.11 -18.39 5.02
CA THR A 70 1.88 -17.68 3.76
C THR A 70 3.21 -17.18 3.22
N LYS A 71 3.56 -17.50 1.96
CA LYS A 71 4.68 -16.83 1.29
C LYS A 71 4.22 -15.43 0.87
N THR A 72 4.91 -14.39 1.30
CA THR A 72 4.52 -13.01 0.95
C THR A 72 5.52 -12.35 0.00
N LYS A 73 5.01 -11.48 -0.88
CA LYS A 73 5.80 -10.55 -1.68
C LYS A 73 5.25 -9.15 -1.47
N LEU A 74 5.97 -8.34 -0.69
CA LEU A 74 5.66 -6.92 -0.51
C LEU A 74 6.33 -6.09 -1.62
N ILE A 75 5.51 -5.38 -2.39
CA ILE A 75 5.92 -4.36 -3.36
C ILE A 75 5.64 -3.00 -2.75
N VAL A 76 6.71 -2.24 -2.51
CA VAL A 76 6.62 -0.84 -2.11
C VAL A 76 6.75 0.03 -3.35
N CYS A 77 5.69 0.77 -3.69
CA CYS A 77 5.72 1.70 -4.81
C CYS A 77 6.65 2.88 -4.50
N GLY A 78 6.47 3.58 -3.38
CA GLY A 78 7.28 4.74 -3.07
C GLY A 78 7.10 5.88 -4.08
N LEU A 79 8.10 6.76 -4.15
CA LEU A 79 8.14 7.88 -5.09
C LEU A 79 8.69 7.44 -6.45
N SER A 80 8.18 8.02 -7.54
CA SER A 80 8.76 7.83 -8.87
C SER A 80 10.22 8.34 -8.93
N PRO A 81 11.05 7.80 -9.83
CA PRO A 81 12.45 8.22 -9.96
C PRO A 81 12.60 9.74 -10.13
N GLY A 82 13.50 10.34 -9.34
CA GLY A 82 13.74 11.79 -9.36
C GLY A 82 12.78 12.62 -8.50
N MET A 83 11.75 12.02 -7.90
CA MET A 83 10.87 12.69 -6.95
C MET A 83 11.35 12.49 -5.51
N THR A 84 11.30 13.54 -4.71
CA THR A 84 11.65 13.52 -3.28
C THR A 84 10.45 13.73 -2.35
N HIS A 85 9.35 14.26 -2.89
CA HIS A 85 8.13 14.58 -2.17
C HIS A 85 6.93 14.69 -3.11
N ILE A 86 5.74 14.30 -2.64
CA ILE A 86 4.45 14.56 -3.28
C ILE A 86 3.68 15.58 -2.45
N LYS A 87 3.35 16.72 -3.05
CA LYS A 87 2.60 17.78 -2.39
C LYS A 87 1.15 17.40 -2.08
N SER A 88 0.53 16.59 -2.95
CA SER A 88 -0.85 16.14 -2.81
C SER A 88 -1.05 14.79 -3.51
N LEU A 89 -1.54 13.80 -2.76
CA LEU A 89 -1.92 12.48 -3.31
C LEU A 89 -3.14 12.54 -4.23
N VAL A 90 -3.92 13.61 -4.15
CA VAL A 90 -5.17 13.78 -4.91
C VAL A 90 -5.04 14.86 -5.98
N ASP A 91 -3.80 15.23 -6.36
CA ASP A 91 -3.57 16.15 -7.46
C ASP A 91 -4.00 15.51 -8.78
N PRO A 92 -5.06 16.02 -9.45
CA PRO A 92 -5.55 15.43 -10.69
C PRO A 92 -4.51 15.49 -11.81
N THR A 93 -3.58 16.45 -11.78
CA THR A 93 -2.50 16.56 -12.78
C THR A 93 -1.50 15.41 -12.67
N SER A 94 -1.42 14.77 -11.50
CA SER A 94 -0.52 13.63 -11.24
C SER A 94 -1.08 12.28 -11.71
N ILE A 95 -2.38 12.18 -11.98
CA ILE A 95 -3.04 10.89 -12.32
C ILE A 95 -2.39 10.24 -13.55
N LYS A 96 -2.35 10.94 -14.68
CA LYS A 96 -1.83 10.38 -15.95
C LYS A 96 -0.34 10.03 -15.87
N PRO A 97 0.55 10.88 -15.33
CA PRO A 97 1.94 10.51 -15.08
C PRO A 97 2.10 9.26 -14.19
N MET A 98 1.40 9.21 -13.05
CA MET A 98 1.51 8.10 -12.09
C MET A 98 0.97 6.79 -12.65
N MET A 99 -0.11 6.83 -13.45
CA MET A 99 -0.59 5.65 -14.18
C MET A 99 0.43 5.13 -15.20
N THR A 100 1.16 6.03 -15.86
CA THR A 100 2.18 5.67 -16.85
C THR A 100 3.40 5.04 -16.17
N ASP A 101 3.87 5.64 -15.07
CA ASP A 101 4.96 5.11 -14.24
C ASP A 101 4.59 3.74 -13.64
N GLY A 102 3.40 3.63 -13.03
CA GLY A 102 2.90 2.38 -12.46
C GLY A 102 2.77 1.27 -13.50
N ARG A 103 2.37 1.60 -14.73
CA ARG A 103 2.35 0.62 -15.84
C ARG A 103 3.76 0.17 -16.22
N SER A 104 4.70 1.10 -16.39
CA SER A 104 6.08 0.77 -16.76
C SER A 104 6.69 -0.16 -15.72
N ARG A 105 6.55 0.21 -14.43
CA ARG A 105 7.01 -0.60 -13.32
C ARG A 105 6.37 -1.97 -13.24
N GLY A 106 5.05 -2.05 -13.43
CA GLY A 106 4.35 -3.33 -13.43
C GLY A 106 4.87 -4.29 -14.51
N VAL A 107 5.28 -3.76 -15.66
CA VAL A 107 5.94 -4.56 -16.72
C VAL A 107 7.33 -5.04 -16.30
N ASP A 108 8.11 -4.18 -15.64
CA ASP A 108 9.45 -4.52 -15.16
C ASP A 108 9.42 -5.56 -14.03
N GLU A 109 8.48 -5.41 -13.09
CA GLU A 109 8.27 -6.30 -11.93
C GLU A 109 7.58 -7.61 -12.32
N ALA A 110 6.96 -7.70 -13.51
CA ALA A 110 6.18 -8.87 -13.94
C ALA A 110 6.97 -10.18 -13.91
N LYS A 111 8.25 -10.16 -14.33
CA LYS A 111 9.09 -11.37 -14.34
C LYS A 111 9.30 -11.92 -12.93
N GLU A 112 9.51 -11.05 -11.95
CA GLU A 112 9.67 -11.44 -10.56
C GLU A 112 8.36 -11.97 -9.97
N LEU A 113 7.23 -11.33 -10.30
CA LEU A 113 5.92 -11.77 -9.85
C LEU A 113 5.56 -13.16 -10.41
N VAL A 114 5.86 -13.44 -11.67
CA VAL A 114 5.68 -14.77 -12.27
C VAL A 114 6.54 -15.81 -11.56
N ALA A 115 7.80 -15.48 -11.26
CA ALA A 115 8.69 -16.39 -10.52
C ALA A 115 8.22 -16.66 -9.09
N PHE A 116 7.64 -15.66 -8.42
CA PHE A 116 7.06 -15.81 -7.08
C PHE A 116 5.78 -16.67 -7.09
N TRP A 117 4.96 -16.54 -8.14
CA TRP A 117 3.65 -17.17 -8.20
C TRP A 117 3.70 -18.65 -8.58
N ASN A 118 4.65 -19.03 -9.43
CA ASN A 118 4.95 -20.43 -9.78
C ASN A 118 5.55 -21.19 -8.58
#